data_AF-A0A7L7MHA6-F1
#
_entry.id   AF-A0A7L7MHA6-F1
#
_cell.length_a   1.000
_cell.length_b   1.000
_cell.length_c   1.000
_cell.angle_alpha   90.00
_cell.angle_beta   90.00
_cell.angle_gamma   90.00
#
_symmetry.space_group_name_H-M   'P 1'
#
loop_
_entity.id
_entity.type
_entity.pdbx_description
1 polymer ?
#
loop_
_entity_poly.entity_id
_entity_poly.type
_entity_poly.pdbx_seq_one_letter_code
_entity_poly.pdbx_strand_id
1 'polypeptide(L)'
;MRRAARTPAARTPAARTPVTRRPATRRPVAALLVAAALAAASGCGIRATSVPVDAGAAPSRVSCTTPSEDPGPGAPPASPSGTAQPSPSGSSSADASASPGAEASGKPAAQRAVEVYLVCRSEVVPRTRTAEFRDDDPEAAARRLVGLLRAGPTREEGGAGFTTDVPPDLQVRGPRSGDPEDAWRLSREPDELPSFALAQLVCTFSASLADGGPVLLGGPDDDRVLSYPCTQELRTRPEAGLTAGASV
;
A
#
# COMPACT_ATOMS: atom_id res chain seq x y z
N MET A 1 -25.63 -30.66 -36.31
CA MET A 1 -24.72 -30.78 -37.48
C MET A 1 -24.81 -29.52 -38.33
N ARG A 2 -23.78 -28.67 -38.33
CA ARG A 2 -23.30 -27.82 -39.44
C ARG A 2 -22.18 -26.93 -38.89
N ARG A 3 -20.93 -27.32 -39.18
CA ARG A 3 -19.70 -26.58 -38.86
C ARG A 3 -19.57 -25.43 -39.88
N ALA A 4 -19.47 -24.19 -39.40
CA ALA A 4 -19.06 -23.06 -40.22
C ALA A 4 -17.53 -22.90 -40.13
N ALA A 5 -16.90 -22.81 -41.30
CA ALA A 5 -15.46 -22.86 -41.50
C ALA A 5 -14.76 -21.58 -41.02
N ARG A 6 -13.57 -21.78 -40.45
CA ARG A 6 -12.60 -20.75 -40.07
C ARG A 6 -11.95 -20.16 -41.32
N THR A 7 -11.88 -18.83 -41.40
CA THR A 7 -11.07 -18.10 -42.38
C THR A 7 -9.71 -17.73 -41.76
N PRO A 8 -8.56 -18.05 -42.37
CA PRO A 8 -7.26 -17.59 -41.89
C PRO A 8 -6.90 -16.25 -42.55
N ALA A 9 -6.80 -15.18 -41.76
CA ALA A 9 -6.26 -13.90 -42.22
C ALA A 9 -4.73 -13.86 -42.04
N ALA A 10 -4.07 -13.28 -43.03
CA ALA A 10 -2.68 -13.45 -43.41
C ALA A 10 -1.65 -12.86 -42.42
N ARG A 11 -0.49 -13.54 -42.35
CA ARG A 11 0.75 -13.07 -41.71
C ARG A 11 1.41 -11.99 -42.56
N THR A 12 1.62 -10.81 -41.98
CA THR A 12 2.43 -9.74 -42.57
C THR A 12 3.94 -10.03 -42.37
N PRO A 13 4.80 -9.87 -43.39
CA PRO A 13 6.23 -10.10 -43.27
C PRO A 13 6.98 -8.93 -42.60
N ALA A 14 8.00 -9.30 -41.83
CA ALA A 14 8.91 -8.42 -41.09
C ALA A 14 9.77 -7.53 -42.00
N ALA A 15 9.81 -6.23 -41.70
CA ALA A 15 10.77 -5.30 -42.28
C ALA A 15 12.12 -5.47 -41.58
N ARG A 16 13.11 -6.00 -42.31
CA ARG A 16 14.52 -6.09 -41.90
C ARG A 16 15.18 -4.71 -42.09
N THR A 17 15.54 -4.06 -41.00
CA THR A 17 16.38 -2.85 -41.04
C THR A 17 17.81 -3.20 -41.46
N PRO A 18 18.43 -2.43 -42.38
CA PRO A 18 19.80 -2.66 -42.82
C PRO A 18 20.82 -2.30 -41.73
N VAL A 19 21.74 -3.23 -41.48
CA VAL A 19 22.93 -3.05 -40.63
C VAL A 19 23.91 -2.13 -41.37
N THR A 20 24.06 -0.89 -40.92
CA THR A 20 25.11 0.01 -41.39
C THR A 20 26.46 -0.43 -40.82
N ARG A 21 27.38 -0.82 -41.71
CA ARG A 21 28.77 -1.19 -41.40
C ARG A 21 29.55 0.01 -40.88
N ARG A 22 30.25 -0.19 -39.76
CA ARG A 22 31.22 0.76 -39.18
C ARG A 22 32.42 0.94 -40.12
N PRO A 23 32.88 2.17 -40.40
CA PRO A 23 34.19 2.37 -40.99
C PRO A 23 35.28 2.14 -39.93
N ALA A 24 36.19 1.23 -40.25
CA ALA A 24 37.46 1.05 -39.56
C ALA A 24 38.54 1.91 -40.22
N THR A 25 39.64 2.12 -39.47
CA THR A 25 40.93 2.73 -39.83
C THR A 25 41.01 4.28 -39.76
N ARG A 26 42.01 4.92 -39.14
CA ARG A 26 43.43 4.56 -38.95
C ARG A 26 44.00 5.06 -37.60
N ARG A 27 44.63 4.12 -36.90
CA ARG A 27 45.87 4.09 -36.08
C ARG A 27 46.52 5.35 -35.42
N PRO A 28 47.33 5.12 -34.36
CA PRO A 28 47.40 5.92 -33.15
C PRO A 28 48.82 6.48 -32.89
N VAL A 29 48.97 7.81 -32.78
CA VAL A 29 50.19 8.42 -32.21
C VAL A 29 49.90 9.73 -31.46
N ALA A 30 48.83 10.46 -31.81
CA ALA A 30 48.54 11.77 -31.21
C ALA A 30 47.92 11.72 -29.79
N ALA A 31 47.32 10.60 -29.37
CA ALA A 31 46.57 10.53 -28.11
C ALA A 31 47.43 10.44 -26.84
N LEU A 32 48.70 10.02 -26.95
CA LEU A 32 49.59 9.88 -25.78
C LEU A 32 50.17 11.22 -25.28
N LEU A 33 50.21 12.26 -26.12
CA LEU A 33 50.73 13.57 -25.72
C LEU A 33 49.69 14.45 -24.99
N VAL A 34 48.39 14.21 -25.21
CA VAL A 34 47.31 14.96 -24.52
C VAL A 34 47.10 14.44 -23.09
N ALA A 35 47.24 13.13 -22.85
CA ALA A 35 47.06 12.55 -21.51
C ALA A 35 48.12 13.02 -20.50
N ALA A 36 49.35 13.29 -20.94
CA ALA A 36 50.42 13.77 -20.05
C ALA A 36 50.26 15.25 -19.65
N ALA A 37 49.60 16.07 -20.48
CA ALA A 37 49.42 17.49 -20.20
C ALA A 37 48.25 17.77 -19.23
N LEU A 38 47.19 16.96 -19.22
CA LEU A 38 46.05 17.16 -18.30
C LEU A 38 46.33 16.73 -16.84
N ALA A 39 47.31 15.88 -16.58
CA ALA A 39 47.64 15.43 -15.23
C ALA A 39 48.35 16.51 -14.37
N ALA A 40 48.91 17.55 -14.98
CA ALA A 40 49.69 18.56 -14.29
C ALA A 40 48.88 19.79 -13.80
N ALA A 41 47.58 19.87 -14.12
CA ALA A 41 46.74 21.05 -13.81
C ALA A 41 45.67 20.82 -12.73
N SER A 42 45.60 19.65 -12.11
CA SER A 42 44.68 19.38 -10.98
C SER A 42 45.40 19.51 -9.64
N GLY A 43 45.79 20.74 -9.28
CA GLY A 43 46.52 21.03 -8.05
C GLY A 43 46.22 22.41 -7.46
N CYS A 44 45.05 22.99 -7.73
CA CYS A 44 44.55 24.12 -6.92
C CYS A 44 43.82 23.55 -5.70
N GLY A 45 44.48 23.66 -4.55
CA GLY A 45 43.99 23.19 -3.26
C GLY A 45 42.67 23.84 -2.87
N ILE A 46 41.61 23.04 -2.83
CA ILE A 46 40.39 23.39 -2.10
C ILE A 46 40.75 23.24 -0.63
N ARG A 47 41.04 24.36 0.05
CA ARG A 47 41.00 24.36 1.52
C ARG A 47 39.53 24.19 1.90
N ALA A 48 39.16 23.00 2.37
CA ALA A 48 37.91 22.83 3.10
C ALA A 48 37.99 23.76 4.32
N THR A 49 37.28 24.88 4.25
CA THR A 49 37.03 25.70 5.43
C THR A 49 36.09 24.87 6.30
N SER A 50 36.66 24.17 7.29
CA SER A 50 35.91 23.46 8.31
C SER A 50 35.17 24.49 9.16
N VAL A 51 34.03 24.95 8.66
CA VAL A 51 33.02 25.56 9.53
C VAL A 51 32.57 24.43 10.46
N PRO A 52 32.62 24.59 11.79
CA PRO A 52 32.04 23.64 12.71
C PRO A 52 30.53 23.76 12.58
N VAL A 53 29.97 23.17 11.53
CA VAL A 53 28.58 22.79 11.55
C VAL A 53 28.54 21.61 12.50
N ASP A 54 27.88 21.84 13.63
CA ASP A 54 27.32 20.76 14.43
C ASP A 54 26.41 19.97 13.49
N ALA A 55 27.00 18.99 12.82
CA ALA A 55 26.29 18.03 12.01
C ALA A 55 25.55 17.15 12.99
N GLY A 56 24.44 17.68 13.53
CA GLY A 56 23.39 16.87 14.12
C GLY A 56 23.14 15.69 13.19
N ALA A 57 22.91 14.52 13.79
CA ALA A 57 22.83 13.25 13.09
C ALA A 57 22.20 13.40 11.70
N ALA A 58 22.90 12.94 10.65
CA ALA A 58 22.36 12.93 9.30
C ALA A 58 20.91 12.42 9.36
N PRO A 59 19.93 13.06 8.67
CA PRO A 59 18.55 12.60 8.72
C PRO A 59 18.57 11.13 8.33
N SER A 60 18.32 10.29 9.32
CA SER A 60 18.31 8.85 9.17
C SER A 60 17.35 8.58 8.03
N ARG A 61 17.76 7.72 7.09
CA ARG A 61 16.86 7.21 6.06
C ARG A 61 15.64 6.71 6.81
N VAL A 62 14.53 7.42 6.64
CA VAL A 62 13.28 7.08 7.30
C VAL A 62 12.86 5.74 6.70
N SER A 63 13.35 4.67 7.32
CA SER A 63 12.84 3.34 7.11
C SER A 63 11.45 3.39 7.70
N CYS A 64 10.42 3.02 6.93
CA CYS A 64 9.06 2.88 7.44
C CYS A 64 8.97 1.65 8.36
N THR A 65 9.74 1.73 9.44
CA THR A 65 9.76 0.90 10.61
C THR A 65 9.15 1.78 11.67
N THR A 66 7.86 1.60 11.89
CA THR A 66 7.36 1.78 13.26
C THR A 66 7.78 0.51 14.01
N PRO A 67 8.30 0.61 15.24
CA PRO A 67 8.40 -0.58 16.08
C PRO A 67 6.97 -1.09 16.27
N SER A 68 6.61 -2.13 15.53
CA SER A 68 5.56 -3.01 15.99
C SER A 68 6.08 -3.62 17.30
N GLU A 69 5.24 -3.69 18.33
CA GLU A 69 5.51 -4.46 19.53
C GLU A 69 5.77 -5.94 19.15
N ASP A 70 7.02 -6.23 18.81
CA ASP A 70 7.61 -7.56 18.86
C ASP A 70 8.06 -7.78 20.32
N PRO A 71 7.50 -8.75 21.06
CA PRO A 71 8.20 -9.29 22.22
C PRO A 71 9.49 -9.94 21.69
N GLY A 72 10.59 -9.21 21.80
CA GLY A 72 11.86 -9.56 21.16
C GLY A 72 12.35 -10.99 21.48
N PRO A 73 13.08 -11.62 20.56
CA PRO A 73 13.65 -12.93 20.79
C PRO A 73 14.84 -12.83 21.77
N GLY A 74 14.64 -13.34 22.99
CA GLY A 74 15.74 -13.77 23.85
C GLY A 74 15.96 -12.96 25.12
N ALA A 75 15.18 -13.26 26.15
CA ALA A 75 15.68 -13.29 27.52
C ALA A 75 15.36 -14.68 28.11
N PRO A 76 16.34 -15.43 28.66
CA PRO A 76 16.04 -16.70 29.32
C PRO A 76 15.16 -16.46 30.56
N PRO A 77 14.33 -17.44 30.97
CA PRO A 77 13.43 -17.26 32.11
C PRO A 77 14.24 -17.05 33.40
N ALA A 78 14.17 -15.84 33.95
CA ALA A 78 14.58 -15.57 35.32
C ALA A 78 13.52 -16.16 36.27
N SER A 79 14.00 -17.02 37.17
CA SER A 79 13.23 -17.63 38.27
C SER A 79 12.41 -16.62 39.07
N PRO A 80 11.18 -16.97 39.51
CA PRO A 80 10.43 -16.12 40.42
C PRO A 80 10.93 -16.28 41.86
N SER A 81 11.46 -15.20 42.42
CA SER A 81 11.58 -14.99 43.86
C SER A 81 11.12 -13.56 44.13
N GLY A 82 10.03 -13.39 44.88
CA GLY A 82 9.60 -12.06 45.33
C GLY A 82 8.09 -11.85 45.44
N THR A 83 7.51 -12.43 46.49
CA THR A 83 6.55 -11.83 47.42
C THR A 83 5.81 -10.54 47.03
N ALA A 84 4.48 -10.71 46.88
CA ALA A 84 3.35 -9.85 47.27
C ALA A 84 3.50 -8.33 47.42
N GLN A 85 2.62 -7.58 46.75
CA GLN A 85 1.98 -6.38 47.31
C GLN A 85 0.57 -6.15 46.69
N PRO A 86 -0.32 -5.39 47.39
CA PRO A 86 -1.74 -5.71 47.55
C PRO A 86 -2.71 -5.04 46.58
N SER A 87 -3.92 -5.60 46.58
CA SER A 87 -5.17 -5.04 46.07
C SER A 87 -5.45 -3.61 46.53
N PRO A 88 -6.05 -2.77 45.66
CA PRO A 88 -7.02 -1.79 46.10
C PRO A 88 -8.44 -2.34 45.88
N SER A 89 -9.13 -2.57 46.99
CA SER A 89 -10.59 -2.51 47.03
C SER A 89 -10.99 -1.04 46.86
N GLY A 90 -11.50 -0.69 45.70
CA GLY A 90 -12.10 0.63 45.42
C GLY A 90 -13.54 0.44 45.01
N SER A 91 -14.43 0.59 45.99
CA SER A 91 -15.88 0.54 45.82
C SER A 91 -16.38 1.55 44.80
N SER A 92 -17.27 1.03 43.95
CA SER A 92 -18.43 1.67 43.35
C SER A 92 -18.90 2.98 43.99
N SER A 93 -19.24 3.93 43.12
CA SER A 93 -20.44 4.77 43.26
C SER A 93 -20.96 5.10 41.87
N ALA A 94 -22.24 4.76 41.68
CA ALA A 94 -23.04 5.05 40.50
C ALA A 94 -23.36 6.54 40.39
N ASP A 95 -23.56 7.02 39.17
CA ASP A 95 -24.85 7.50 38.65
C ASP A 95 -24.64 8.48 37.49
N ALA A 96 -25.26 8.18 36.34
CA ALA A 96 -25.96 9.17 35.52
C ALA A 96 -26.51 8.49 34.25
N SER A 97 -27.77 8.07 34.39
CA SER A 97 -28.82 8.11 33.39
C SER A 97 -28.45 8.66 32.00
N ALA A 98 -28.47 7.77 31.01
CA ALA A 98 -28.89 8.10 29.67
C ALA A 98 -29.78 6.96 29.16
N SER A 99 -31.07 7.24 28.97
CA SER A 99 -31.98 6.33 28.29
C SER A 99 -31.54 6.13 26.83
N PRO A 100 -31.47 4.90 26.32
CA PRO A 100 -31.68 4.65 24.91
C PRO A 100 -33.11 4.16 24.71
N GLY A 101 -33.94 5.02 24.12
CA GLY A 101 -35.08 4.57 23.35
C GLY A 101 -34.61 3.95 22.04
N ALA A 102 -35.40 3.00 21.53
CA ALA A 102 -35.22 2.24 20.29
C ALA A 102 -34.07 1.22 20.34
N GLU A 103 -34.38 0.07 20.95
CA GLU A 103 -33.62 -1.17 20.82
C GLU A 103 -33.58 -1.62 19.35
N ALA A 104 -32.55 -1.21 18.62
CA ALA A 104 -32.09 -1.97 17.49
C ALA A 104 -31.49 -3.27 18.05
N SER A 105 -32.24 -4.37 17.97
CA SER A 105 -31.70 -5.72 18.20
C SER A 105 -30.69 -6.05 17.12
N GLY A 106 -29.47 -5.54 17.31
CA GLY A 106 -28.30 -5.88 16.54
C GLY A 106 -27.23 -6.46 17.47
N LYS A 107 -26.53 -7.50 17.01
CA LYS A 107 -25.38 -8.10 17.72
C LYS A 107 -24.37 -6.99 18.13
N PRO A 108 -23.72 -7.02 19.31
CA PRO A 108 -22.81 -5.95 19.71
C PRO A 108 -21.63 -5.81 18.73
N ALA A 109 -21.18 -4.58 18.49
CA ALA A 109 -19.95 -4.34 17.75
C ALA A 109 -18.74 -4.84 18.56
N ALA A 110 -17.75 -5.42 17.88
CA ALA A 110 -16.54 -5.95 18.50
C ALA A 110 -15.31 -5.23 17.96
N GLN A 111 -14.36 -4.91 18.85
CA GLN A 111 -13.04 -4.42 18.46
C GLN A 111 -12.23 -5.56 17.85
N ARG A 112 -11.73 -5.36 16.63
CA ARG A 112 -10.90 -6.33 15.90
C ARG A 112 -9.65 -5.66 15.37
N ALA A 113 -8.56 -6.40 15.37
CA ALA A 113 -7.35 -6.04 14.65
C ALA A 113 -7.57 -6.30 13.16
N VAL A 114 -7.30 -5.31 12.32
CA VAL A 114 -7.38 -5.39 10.86
C VAL A 114 -6.11 -4.87 10.23
N GLU A 115 -5.79 -5.34 9.02
CA GLU A 115 -4.68 -4.81 8.24
C GLU A 115 -5.15 -3.68 7.32
N VAL A 116 -4.54 -2.51 7.44
CA VAL A 116 -4.65 -1.44 6.44
C VAL A 116 -3.34 -1.33 5.68
N TYR A 117 -3.41 -1.21 4.36
CA TYR A 117 -2.22 -1.10 3.53
C TYR A 117 -1.90 0.38 3.31
N LEU A 118 -0.72 0.81 3.76
CA LEU A 118 -0.24 2.19 3.64
C LEU A 118 0.96 2.26 2.69
N VAL A 119 1.16 3.44 2.10
CA VAL A 119 2.29 3.69 1.22
C VAL A 119 3.54 3.88 2.08
N CYS A 120 4.61 3.18 1.72
CA CYS A 120 5.95 3.40 2.22
C CYS A 120 6.89 3.44 1.00
N ARG A 121 7.47 4.62 0.73
CA ARG A 121 8.29 4.85 -0.45
C ARG A 121 7.53 4.56 -1.75
N SER A 122 7.76 3.40 -2.36
CA SER A 122 7.17 2.99 -3.63
C SER A 122 6.40 1.68 -3.52
N GLU A 123 6.04 1.27 -2.30
CA GLU A 123 5.34 0.02 -2.02
C GLU A 123 4.16 0.28 -1.08
N VAL A 124 3.16 -0.61 -1.12
CA VAL A 124 2.11 -0.68 -0.09
C VAL A 124 2.38 -1.82 0.88
N VAL A 125 2.38 -1.50 2.16
CA VAL A 125 2.73 -2.43 3.24
C VAL A 125 1.64 -2.44 4.31
N PRO A 126 1.36 -3.59 4.93
CA PRO A 126 0.33 -3.70 5.96
C PRO A 126 0.73 -2.94 7.22
N ARG A 127 -0.26 -2.38 7.91
CA ARG A 127 -0.22 -1.85 9.26
C ARG A 127 -1.45 -2.34 10.01
N THR A 128 -1.26 -2.79 11.24
CA THR A 128 -2.39 -3.24 12.07
C THR A 128 -3.14 -2.02 12.63
N ARG A 129 -4.46 -2.09 12.60
CA ARG A 129 -5.36 -1.13 13.26
C ARG A 129 -6.37 -1.88 14.10
N THR A 130 -6.77 -1.27 15.21
CA THR A 130 -7.93 -1.72 15.96
C THR A 130 -9.13 -0.87 15.56
N ALA A 131 -10.21 -1.53 15.14
CA ALA A 131 -11.45 -0.86 14.81
C ALA A 131 -12.65 -1.69 15.25
N GLU A 132 -13.77 -1.00 15.45
CA GLU A 132 -15.02 -1.64 15.80
C GLU A 132 -15.78 -2.02 14.53
N PHE A 133 -16.24 -3.26 14.52
CA PHE A 133 -16.99 -3.83 13.42
C PHE A 133 -18.19 -4.62 13.94
N ARG A 134 -19.22 -4.65 13.10
CA ARG A 134 -20.40 -5.49 13.27
C ARG A 134 -20.33 -6.61 12.24
N ASP A 135 -20.65 -7.83 12.64
CA ASP A 135 -20.58 -8.98 11.72
C ASP A 135 -21.78 -9.04 10.77
N ASP A 136 -22.89 -8.42 11.16
CA ASP A 136 -24.17 -8.38 10.45
C ASP A 136 -24.28 -7.25 9.41
N ASP A 137 -23.23 -6.44 9.24
CA ASP A 137 -23.24 -5.28 8.35
C ASP A 137 -21.92 -5.16 7.54
N PRO A 138 -21.79 -5.93 6.43
CA PRO A 138 -20.58 -5.92 5.62
C PRO A 138 -20.33 -4.56 4.96
N GLU A 139 -21.38 -3.81 4.61
CA GLU A 139 -21.23 -2.49 4.00
C GLU A 139 -20.70 -1.47 5.01
N ALA A 140 -21.17 -1.50 6.27
CA ALA A 140 -20.55 -0.70 7.33
C ALA A 140 -19.09 -1.09 7.57
N ALA A 141 -18.75 -2.39 7.49
CA ALA A 141 -17.37 -2.85 7.59
C ALA A 141 -16.49 -2.30 6.45
N ALA A 142 -16.95 -2.39 5.20
CA ALA A 142 -16.23 -1.83 4.05
C ALA A 142 -16.04 -0.31 4.16
N ARG A 143 -17.09 0.42 4.53
CA ARG A 143 -17.01 1.88 4.79
C ARG A 143 -16.06 2.21 5.92
N ARG A 144 -16.00 1.39 6.98
CA ARG A 144 -15.05 1.56 8.09
C ARG A 144 -13.61 1.39 7.60
N LEU A 145 -13.32 0.40 6.77
CA LEU A 145 -11.98 0.19 6.20
C LEU A 145 -11.55 1.37 5.31
N VAL A 146 -12.44 1.87 4.44
CA VAL A 146 -12.17 3.08 3.65
C VAL A 146 -11.95 4.30 4.55
N GLY A 147 -12.72 4.43 5.63
CA GLY A 147 -12.53 5.47 6.64
C GLY A 147 -11.15 5.42 7.31
N LEU A 148 -10.65 4.22 7.65
CA LEU A 148 -9.31 4.04 8.21
C LEU A 148 -8.21 4.45 7.21
N LEU A 149 -8.34 4.07 5.93
CA LEU A 149 -7.39 4.45 4.89
C LEU A 149 -7.38 5.97 4.63
N ARG A 150 -8.56 6.62 4.66
CA ARG A 150 -8.71 8.07 4.50
C ARG A 150 -8.22 8.87 5.70
N ALA A 151 -8.37 8.32 6.91
CA ALA A 151 -7.77 8.92 8.11
C ALA A 151 -6.24 8.94 8.03
N GLY A 152 -5.66 7.96 7.31
CA GLY A 152 -4.25 7.92 6.98
C GLY A 152 -3.37 7.42 8.13
N PRO A 153 -2.05 7.64 8.01
CA PRO A 153 -1.09 7.24 9.03
C PRO A 153 -1.31 8.00 10.36
N THR A 154 -0.98 7.36 11.48
CA THR A 154 -0.85 8.05 12.77
C THR A 154 0.29 9.07 12.71
N ARG A 155 0.39 9.96 13.71
CA ARG A 155 1.50 10.92 13.77
C ARG A 155 2.87 10.24 13.79
N GLU A 156 2.98 9.11 14.49
CA GLU A 156 4.20 8.31 14.60
C GLU A 156 4.56 7.69 13.25
N GLU A 157 3.59 7.06 12.57
CA GLU A 157 3.79 6.49 11.24
C GLU A 157 4.10 7.56 10.19
N GLY A 158 3.44 8.73 10.24
CA GLY A 158 3.75 9.84 9.34
C GLY A 158 5.18 10.35 9.54
N GLY A 159 5.64 10.41 10.79
CA GLY A 159 7.06 10.68 11.12
C GLY A 159 8.01 9.58 10.61
N ALA A 160 7.51 8.35 10.48
CA ALA A 160 8.19 7.21 9.87
C ALA A 160 8.00 7.10 8.34
N GLY A 161 7.43 8.13 7.69
CA GLY A 161 7.34 8.22 6.23
C GLY A 161 6.20 7.42 5.59
N PHE A 162 5.22 6.97 6.37
CA PHE A 162 3.99 6.39 5.83
C PHE A 162 3.08 7.49 5.27
N THR A 163 2.37 7.18 4.19
CA THR A 163 1.34 8.05 3.61
C THR A 163 0.12 7.24 3.16
N THR A 164 -0.93 7.95 2.76
CA THR A 164 -2.09 7.39 2.07
C THR A 164 -2.37 8.22 0.82
N ASP A 165 -2.63 7.55 -0.28
CA ASP A 165 -3.03 8.18 -1.54
C ASP A 165 -4.56 8.07 -1.76
N VAL A 166 -5.26 7.40 -0.83
CA VAL A 166 -6.72 7.25 -0.90
C VAL A 166 -7.41 8.62 -0.81
N PRO A 167 -8.22 9.02 -1.81
CA PRO A 167 -8.85 10.33 -1.83
C PRO A 167 -9.71 10.57 -0.59
N PRO A 168 -9.68 11.78 0.00
CA PRO A 168 -10.34 12.09 1.26
C PRO A 168 -11.88 12.04 1.19
N ASP A 169 -12.43 12.02 -0.02
CA ASP A 169 -13.86 11.94 -0.36
C ASP A 169 -14.27 10.59 -0.96
N LEU A 170 -13.35 9.63 -1.08
CA LEU A 170 -13.66 8.30 -1.60
C LEU A 170 -14.71 7.62 -0.71
N GLN A 171 -15.77 7.11 -1.34
CA GLN A 171 -16.83 6.36 -0.68
C GLN A 171 -16.94 4.98 -1.32
N VAL A 172 -17.46 4.04 -0.53
CA VAL A 172 -17.78 2.68 -0.96
C VAL A 172 -19.22 2.36 -0.59
N ARG A 173 -19.89 1.66 -1.49
CA ARG A 173 -21.24 1.13 -1.32
C ARG A 173 -21.27 -0.35 -1.68
N GLY A 174 -22.28 -1.05 -1.18
CA GLY A 174 -22.56 -2.42 -1.57
C GLY A 174 -22.91 -2.57 -3.07
N PRO A 175 -23.14 -3.81 -3.50
CA PRO A 175 -23.43 -4.13 -4.89
C PRO A 175 -24.76 -3.51 -5.36
N ARG A 176 -24.83 -3.19 -6.66
CA ARG A 176 -26.08 -2.83 -7.34
C ARG A 176 -26.83 -4.06 -7.81
N SER A 177 -28.05 -3.85 -8.30
CA SER A 177 -28.78 -4.90 -9.00
C SER A 177 -27.99 -5.39 -10.21
N GLY A 178 -27.71 -6.69 -10.26
CA GLY A 178 -26.91 -7.33 -11.31
C GLY A 178 -25.43 -7.50 -10.97
N ASP A 179 -24.93 -6.84 -9.93
CA ASP A 179 -23.56 -7.06 -9.45
C ASP A 179 -23.46 -8.38 -8.64
N PRO A 180 -22.27 -8.99 -8.58
CA PRO A 180 -21.97 -10.04 -7.60
C PRO A 180 -22.22 -9.57 -6.16
N GLU A 181 -22.63 -10.48 -5.27
CA GLU A 181 -23.01 -10.15 -3.90
C GLU A 181 -21.85 -9.61 -3.02
N ASP A 182 -20.61 -9.94 -3.40
CA ASP A 182 -19.37 -9.53 -2.75
C ASP A 182 -18.70 -8.33 -3.44
N ALA A 183 -19.36 -7.72 -4.43
CA ALA A 183 -18.85 -6.56 -5.15
C ALA A 183 -19.03 -5.24 -4.39
N TRP A 184 -18.08 -4.33 -4.59
CA TRP A 184 -18.08 -3.00 -4.00
C TRP A 184 -18.08 -1.91 -5.06
N ARG A 185 -18.96 -0.92 -4.89
CA ARG A 185 -19.09 0.24 -5.78
C ARG A 185 -18.42 1.46 -5.19
N LEU A 186 -17.43 1.98 -5.90
CA LEU A 186 -16.69 3.17 -5.51
C LEU A 186 -17.41 4.43 -6.00
N SER A 187 -17.15 5.58 -5.35
CA SER A 187 -17.66 6.87 -5.79
C SER A 187 -16.88 7.48 -6.96
N ARG A 188 -15.81 6.81 -7.43
CA ARG A 188 -14.98 7.15 -8.57
C ARG A 188 -14.66 5.88 -9.34
N GLU A 189 -14.35 5.99 -10.62
CA GLU A 189 -13.96 4.83 -11.41
C GLU A 189 -12.65 4.23 -10.87
N PRO A 190 -12.54 2.88 -10.72
CA PRO A 190 -11.34 2.25 -10.17
C PRO A 190 -10.05 2.57 -10.95
N ASP A 191 -10.13 2.74 -12.26
CA ASP A 191 -8.99 3.07 -13.15
C ASP A 191 -8.62 4.56 -13.14
N GLU A 192 -9.49 5.43 -12.63
CA GLU A 192 -9.20 6.85 -12.38
C GLU A 192 -8.56 7.12 -11.01
N LEU A 193 -8.52 6.11 -10.13
CA LEU A 193 -7.85 6.24 -8.84
C LEU A 193 -6.33 6.33 -9.01
N PRO A 194 -5.61 7.07 -8.13
CA PRO A 194 -4.17 6.95 -8.04
C PRO A 194 -3.75 5.48 -7.88
N SER A 195 -2.70 5.04 -8.58
CA SER A 195 -2.30 3.63 -8.60
C SER A 195 -2.05 3.08 -7.19
N PHE A 196 -1.38 3.86 -6.33
CA PHE A 196 -1.18 3.52 -4.92
C PHE A 196 -2.51 3.46 -4.16
N ALA A 197 -3.45 4.37 -4.39
CA ALA A 197 -4.77 4.34 -3.75
C ALA A 197 -5.55 3.07 -4.08
N LEU A 198 -5.55 2.65 -5.36
CA LEU A 198 -6.17 1.40 -5.79
C LEU A 198 -5.51 0.19 -5.10
N ALA A 199 -4.17 0.14 -5.07
CA ALA A 199 -3.44 -0.94 -4.39
C ALA A 199 -3.71 -0.99 -2.88
N GLN A 200 -3.73 0.16 -2.20
CA GLN A 200 -4.07 0.26 -0.77
C GLN A 200 -5.47 -0.28 -0.50
N LEU A 201 -6.45 0.10 -1.32
CA LEU A 201 -7.85 -0.33 -1.18
C LEU A 201 -7.99 -1.84 -1.41
N VAL A 202 -7.48 -2.34 -2.53
CA VAL A 202 -7.56 -3.76 -2.92
C VAL A 202 -6.91 -4.64 -1.87
N CYS A 203 -5.71 -4.30 -1.40
CA CYS A 203 -5.01 -5.14 -0.42
C CYS A 203 -5.66 -5.09 0.97
N THR A 204 -6.20 -3.95 1.39
CA THR A 204 -6.95 -3.83 2.65
C THR A 204 -8.22 -4.67 2.62
N PHE A 205 -8.99 -4.60 1.51
CA PHE A 205 -10.23 -5.35 1.35
C PHE A 205 -9.95 -6.85 1.18
N SER A 206 -8.90 -7.21 0.44
CA SER A 206 -8.47 -8.59 0.28
C SER A 206 -8.18 -9.23 1.64
N ALA A 207 -7.37 -8.58 2.49
CA ALA A 207 -7.01 -9.09 3.81
C ALA A 207 -8.19 -9.15 4.81
N SER A 208 -9.16 -8.24 4.70
CA SER A 208 -10.20 -8.06 5.73
C SER A 208 -11.59 -8.56 5.35
N LEU A 209 -11.93 -8.60 4.05
CA LEU A 209 -13.27 -8.92 3.55
C LEU A 209 -13.28 -10.13 2.61
N ALA A 210 -12.14 -10.48 2.00
CA ALA A 210 -12.06 -11.56 1.01
C ALA A 210 -11.08 -12.68 1.42
N ASP A 211 -10.65 -12.74 2.68
CA ASP A 211 -9.73 -13.77 3.21
C ASP A 211 -8.46 -13.97 2.36
N GLY A 212 -7.91 -12.89 1.81
CA GLY A 212 -6.75 -12.89 0.91
C GLY A 212 -7.06 -13.13 -0.57
N GLY A 213 -8.33 -13.33 -0.91
CA GLY A 213 -8.83 -13.47 -2.27
C GLY A 213 -8.88 -12.14 -3.05
N PRO A 214 -9.23 -12.19 -4.35
CA PRO A 214 -9.41 -11.00 -5.16
C PRO A 214 -10.64 -10.19 -4.70
N VAL A 215 -10.60 -8.88 -4.92
CA VAL A 215 -11.68 -7.96 -4.58
C VAL A 215 -12.42 -7.55 -5.85
N LEU A 216 -13.74 -7.59 -5.80
CA LEU A 216 -14.59 -7.17 -6.90
C LEU A 216 -14.96 -5.70 -6.75
N LEU A 217 -14.46 -4.85 -7.65
CA LEU A 217 -14.67 -3.40 -7.61
C LEU A 217 -15.33 -2.91 -8.90
N GLY A 218 -16.23 -1.96 -8.78
CA GLY A 218 -16.78 -1.20 -9.90
C GLY A 218 -16.93 0.28 -9.55
N GLY A 219 -17.05 1.12 -10.56
CA GLY A 219 -17.20 2.56 -10.39
C GLY A 219 -18.63 3.02 -10.10
N PRO A 220 -18.86 4.34 -10.03
CA PRO A 220 -20.15 4.94 -9.77
C PRO A 220 -21.13 4.80 -10.92
N ASP A 221 -20.69 4.52 -12.15
CA ASP A 221 -21.59 4.33 -13.29
C ASP A 221 -21.96 2.84 -13.47
N ASP A 222 -22.67 2.52 -14.55
CA ASP A 222 -23.13 1.15 -14.84
C ASP A 222 -22.03 0.28 -15.48
N ASP A 223 -20.78 0.74 -15.41
CA ASP A 223 -19.64 -0.04 -15.84
C ASP A 223 -19.51 -1.35 -15.05
N ARG A 224 -18.96 -2.35 -15.72
CA ARG A 224 -18.83 -3.72 -15.19
C ARG A 224 -17.93 -3.75 -13.96
N VAL A 225 -18.25 -4.65 -13.04
CA VAL A 225 -17.38 -5.00 -11.92
C VAL A 225 -16.17 -5.77 -12.46
N LEU A 226 -14.99 -5.44 -11.97
CA LEU A 226 -13.72 -6.10 -12.30
C LEU A 226 -13.12 -6.75 -11.04
N SER A 227 -12.38 -7.83 -11.23
CA SER A 227 -11.66 -8.56 -10.20
C SER A 227 -10.23 -8.05 -10.07
N TYR A 228 -9.84 -7.65 -8.86
CA TYR A 228 -8.53 -7.11 -8.53
C TYR A 228 -7.84 -7.99 -7.48
N PRO A 229 -6.80 -8.77 -7.83
CA PRO A 229 -6.04 -9.53 -6.86
C PRO A 229 -4.98 -8.68 -6.14
N CYS A 230 -4.87 -8.80 -4.81
CA CYS A 230 -3.74 -8.25 -4.07
C CYS A 230 -2.48 -9.12 -4.24
N THR A 231 -1.83 -9.00 -5.40
CA THR A 231 -0.58 -9.70 -5.67
C THR A 231 0.63 -8.98 -5.07
N GLN A 232 1.74 -9.69 -4.90
CA GLN A 232 3.02 -9.05 -4.54
C GLN A 232 3.44 -7.98 -5.57
N GLU A 233 3.10 -8.18 -6.84
CA GLU A 233 3.33 -7.20 -7.90
C GLU A 233 2.54 -5.92 -7.66
N LEU A 234 1.23 -6.02 -7.39
CA LEU A 234 0.40 -4.86 -7.04
C LEU A 234 0.94 -4.13 -5.81
N ARG A 235 1.51 -4.86 -4.85
CA ARG A 235 2.08 -4.28 -3.63
C ARG A 235 3.39 -3.53 -3.85
N THR A 236 4.20 -3.95 -4.82
CA THR A 236 5.56 -3.41 -5.03
C THR A 236 5.68 -2.52 -6.26
N ARG A 237 4.73 -2.61 -7.20
CA ARG A 237 4.62 -1.78 -8.41
C ARG A 237 3.14 -1.46 -8.72
N PRO A 238 2.48 -0.62 -7.90
CA PRO A 238 1.05 -0.33 -8.07
C PRO A 238 0.65 0.20 -9.45
N GLU A 239 1.55 0.83 -10.18
CA GLU A 239 1.36 1.31 -11.55
C GLU A 239 1.02 0.17 -12.55
N ALA A 240 1.48 -1.06 -12.30
CA ALA A 240 1.15 -2.23 -13.12
C ALA A 240 -0.28 -2.76 -12.85
N GLY A 241 -0.87 -2.36 -11.72
CA GLY A 241 -2.17 -2.82 -11.23
C GLY A 241 -3.38 -2.35 -12.03
N LEU A 242 -3.28 -1.21 -12.70
CA LEU A 242 -4.39 -0.63 -13.48
C LEU A 242 -4.82 -1.54 -14.65
N THR A 243 -3.92 -2.38 -15.16
CA THR A 243 -4.23 -3.40 -16.19
C THR A 243 -4.64 -4.76 -15.62
N ALA A 244 -4.65 -4.93 -14.30
CA ALA A 244 -4.87 -6.22 -13.64
C ALA A 244 -6.35 -6.57 -13.42
N GLY A 245 -7.25 -5.59 -13.57
CA GLY A 245 -8.70 -5.81 -13.45
C GLY A 245 -9.20 -6.78 -14.51
N ALA A 246 -9.52 -8.01 -14.11
CA ALA A 246 -10.12 -8.99 -15.00
C ALA A 246 -11.65 -8.88 -14.94
N SER A 247 -12.34 -8.94 -16.09
CA SER A 247 -13.80 -9.06 -16.10
C SER A 247 -14.24 -10.36 -15.42
N VAL A 248 -15.21 -10.26 -14.54
CA VAL A 248 -15.84 -11.38 -13.83
C VAL A 248 -16.95 -12.00 -14.68
#